data_AF-A0A6P9ABT1-F1
#
_entry.id   AF-A0A6P9ABT1-F1
#
_cell.length_a   1.000
_cell.length_b   1.000
_cell.length_c   1.000
_cell.angle_alpha   90.00
_cell.angle_beta   90.00
_cell.angle_gamma   90.00
#
_symmetry.space_group_name_H-M   'P 1'
#
loop_
_entity.id
_entity.type
_entity.pdbx_description
1 polymer ?
#
loop_
_entity_poly.entity_id
_entity_poly.type
_entity_poly.pdbx_seq_one_letter_code
_entity_poly.pdbx_strand_id
1 'polypeptide(L)'
;MIPLPDAEARRALMAHDIKNDNHSIDEDGMSMIVKKTEGYSGADLHTVLKDAAKAPIRELTSLQLRTIPLNKIRPFTVDDVLEVLKTRGTRRLVWARSVAERCVCLSKILLPFNRFDVGKRHSIPHYTAQENTF
;
A
#
# COMPACT_ATOMS: atom_id res chain seq x y z
N MET A 1 0.60 16.20 21.00
CA MET A 1 1.54 15.43 20.16
C MET A 1 1.40 13.98 20.60
N ILE A 2 1.25 13.05 19.67
CA ILE A 2 1.23 11.61 20.01
C ILE A 2 2.67 11.13 19.83
N PRO A 3 3.31 10.57 20.88
CA PRO A 3 4.68 10.09 20.78
C PRO A 3 4.77 8.92 19.79
N LEU A 4 5.98 8.69 19.26
CA LEU A 4 6.22 7.51 18.43
C LEU A 4 5.97 6.24 19.26
N PRO A 5 5.38 5.20 18.65
CA PRO A 5 5.13 3.95 19.33
C PRO A 5 6.46 3.30 19.73
N ASP A 6 6.55 2.84 20.97
CA ASP A 6 7.65 2.00 21.43
C ASP A 6 7.62 0.62 20.74
N ALA A 7 8.68 -0.17 20.86
CA ALA A 7 8.80 -1.48 20.19
C ALA A 7 7.61 -2.40 20.44
N GLU A 8 7.11 -2.46 21.68
CA GLU A 8 5.94 -3.25 22.05
C GLU A 8 4.66 -2.73 21.40
N ALA A 9 4.47 -1.41 21.41
CA ALA A 9 3.34 -0.77 20.74
C ALA A 9 3.37 -0.98 19.22
N ARG A 10 4.55 -0.95 18.59
CA ARG A 10 4.71 -1.28 17.16
C ARG A 10 4.31 -2.73 16.90
N ARG A 11 4.74 -3.67 17.74
CA ARG A 11 4.35 -5.09 17.64
C ARG A 11 2.84 -5.26 17.72
N ALA A 12 2.20 -4.60 18.67
CA ALA A 12 0.75 -4.65 18.84
C ALA A 12 -0.01 -4.07 17.63
N LEU A 13 0.45 -2.92 17.11
CA LEU A 13 -0.11 -2.31 15.90
C LEU A 13 0.03 -3.24 14.68
N MET A 14 1.23 -3.80 14.48
CA MET A 14 1.47 -4.73 13.37
C MET A 14 0.58 -5.98 13.49
N ALA A 15 0.50 -6.58 14.68
CA ALA A 15 -0.34 -7.74 14.94
C ALA A 15 -1.82 -7.45 14.67
N HIS A 16 -2.30 -6.26 15.05
CA HIS A 16 -3.66 -5.83 14.76
C HIS A 16 -3.90 -5.66 13.25
N ASP A 17 -2.96 -5.03 12.54
CA ASP A 17 -3.12 -4.72 11.12
C ASP A 17 -3.10 -5.97 10.23
N ILE A 18 -2.25 -6.96 10.55
CA ILE A 18 -2.14 -8.20 9.77
C ILE A 18 -3.19 -9.24 10.14
N LYS A 19 -3.90 -9.09 11.28
CA LYS A 19 -4.88 -10.07 11.78
C LYS A 19 -5.94 -10.49 10.75
N ASN A 20 -6.33 -9.57 9.87
CA ASN A 20 -7.35 -9.81 8.84
C ASN A 20 -6.75 -10.15 7.47
N ASP A 21 -5.44 -10.08 7.31
CA ASP A 21 -4.74 -10.37 6.06
C ASP A 21 -4.22 -11.83 6.08
N ASN A 22 -4.06 -12.45 4.90
CA ASN A 22 -3.51 -13.80 4.81
C ASN A 22 -1.97 -13.76 4.91
N HIS A 23 -1.42 -14.03 6.10
CA HIS A 23 0.01 -13.89 6.39
C HIS A 23 0.64 -15.18 6.94
N SER A 24 1.94 -15.36 6.68
CA SER A 24 2.77 -16.44 7.22
C SER A 24 4.00 -15.86 7.92
N ILE A 25 3.75 -14.97 8.89
CA ILE A 25 4.78 -14.29 9.69
C ILE A 25 4.79 -14.94 11.07
N ASP A 26 5.94 -15.46 11.47
CA ASP A 26 6.17 -16.01 12.81
C ASP A 26 6.62 -14.91 13.80
N GLU A 27 6.77 -15.28 15.08
CA GLU A 27 7.12 -14.36 16.16
C GLU A 27 8.55 -13.79 16.05
N ASP A 28 9.52 -14.57 15.54
CA ASP A 28 10.89 -14.12 15.24
C ASP A 28 10.89 -13.17 14.04
N GLY A 29 10.11 -13.49 13.01
CA GLY A 29 9.85 -12.63 11.86
C GLY A 29 9.26 -11.28 12.28
N MET A 30 8.24 -11.30 13.15
CA MET A 30 7.65 -10.09 13.72
C MET A 30 8.69 -9.27 14.50
N SER A 31 9.50 -9.91 15.34
CA SER A 31 10.58 -9.26 16.08
C SER A 31 11.61 -8.60 15.15
N MET A 32 11.95 -9.26 14.04
CA MET A 32 12.86 -8.72 13.03
C MET A 32 12.29 -7.47 12.35
N ILE A 33 11.01 -7.48 12.00
CA ILE A 33 10.33 -6.33 11.38
C ILE A 33 10.29 -5.16 12.37
N VAL A 34 9.89 -5.39 13.62
CA VAL A 34 9.81 -4.35 14.67
C VAL A 34 11.15 -3.65 14.91
N LYS A 35 12.26 -4.40 14.86
CA LYS A 35 13.62 -3.86 14.94
C LYS A 35 13.98 -3.01 13.72
N LYS A 36 13.58 -3.42 12.52
CA LYS A 36 13.87 -2.70 11.27
C LYS A 36 13.02 -1.45 11.08
N THR A 37 11.85 -1.37 11.72
CA THR A 37 10.95 -0.22 11.64
C THR A 37 11.07 0.71 12.86
N GLU A 38 12.24 0.78 13.48
CA GLU A 38 12.50 1.75 14.53
C GLU A 38 12.35 3.18 14.00
N GLY A 39 11.66 4.04 14.75
CA GLY A 39 11.38 5.42 14.34
C GLY A 39 10.21 5.60 13.37
N TYR A 40 9.52 4.53 12.97
CA TYR A 40 8.32 4.62 12.13
C TYR A 40 7.11 5.07 12.95
N SER A 41 6.25 5.90 12.35
CA SER A 41 4.93 6.18 12.93
C SER A 41 3.96 5.02 12.68
N GLY A 42 2.88 4.93 13.46
CA GLY A 42 1.84 3.92 13.24
C GLY A 42 1.25 3.97 11.81
N ALA A 43 1.15 5.15 11.21
CA ALA A 43 0.70 5.31 9.82
C ALA A 43 1.71 4.77 8.80
N ASP A 44 3.00 4.97 9.04
CA ASP A 44 4.06 4.41 8.17
C ASP A 44 4.05 2.89 8.24
N LEU A 45 3.92 2.32 9.44
CA LEU A 45 3.79 0.87 9.65
C LEU A 45 2.60 0.30 8.91
N HIS A 46 1.42 0.90 9.08
CA HIS A 46 0.20 0.48 8.39
C HIS A 46 0.38 0.48 6.88
N THR A 47 1.00 1.54 6.34
CA THR A 47 1.21 1.66 4.90
C THR A 47 2.21 0.64 4.37
N VAL A 48 3.28 0.35 5.12
CA VAL A 48 4.25 -0.70 4.78
C VAL A 48 3.58 -2.07 4.75
N LEU A 49 2.82 -2.42 5.79
CA LEU A 49 2.14 -3.71 5.89
C LEU A 49 1.10 -3.88 4.77
N LYS A 50 0.31 -2.83 4.47
CA LYS A 50 -0.67 -2.88 3.38
C LYS A 50 -0.05 -2.96 2.00
N ASP A 51 1.16 -2.46 1.81
CA ASP A 51 1.89 -2.64 0.55
C ASP A 51 2.45 -4.07 0.45
N ALA A 52 2.96 -4.61 1.55
CA ALA A 52 3.48 -5.97 1.62
C ALA A 52 2.38 -7.02 1.41
N ALA A 53 1.19 -6.80 1.98
CA ALA A 53 0.02 -7.66 1.77
C ALA A 53 -0.44 -7.68 0.30
N LYS A 54 -0.09 -6.66 -0.49
CA LYS A 54 -0.38 -6.61 -1.94
C LYS A 54 0.73 -7.24 -2.78
N ALA A 55 1.90 -7.54 -2.23
CA ALA A 55 3.00 -8.16 -2.99
C ALA A 55 2.57 -9.48 -3.66
N PRO A 56 1.87 -10.41 -2.99
CA PRO A 56 1.35 -11.62 -3.64
C PRO A 56 0.40 -11.33 -4.81
N ILE A 57 -0.37 -10.26 -4.73
CA ILE A 57 -1.33 -9.86 -5.77
C ILE A 57 -0.58 -9.29 -7.00
N ARG A 58 0.54 -8.60 -6.76
CA ARG A 58 1.37 -7.99 -7.82
C ARG A 58 2.12 -9.02 -8.67
N GLU A 59 2.33 -10.22 -8.14
CA GLU A 59 2.94 -11.34 -8.87
C GLU A 59 1.96 -12.01 -9.85
N LEU A 60 0.66 -11.81 -9.68
CA LEU A 60 -0.36 -12.42 -10.53
C LEU A 60 -0.48 -11.67 -11.86
N THR A 61 -0.62 -12.43 -12.95
CA THR A 61 -0.88 -11.86 -14.28
C THR A 61 -2.30 -11.30 -14.35
N SER A 62 -2.56 -10.33 -15.24
CA SER A 62 -3.89 -9.75 -15.47
C SER A 62 -5.00 -10.78 -15.76
N LEU A 63 -4.66 -11.89 -16.42
CA LEU A 63 -5.56 -13.02 -16.66
C LEU A 63 -5.84 -13.80 -15.36
N GLN A 64 -4.81 -14.04 -14.55
CA GLN A 64 -4.91 -14.77 -13.29
C GLN A 64 -5.72 -14.02 -12.24
N LEU A 65 -5.62 -12.69 -12.19
CA LEU A 65 -6.42 -11.85 -11.27
C LEU A 65 -7.93 -11.98 -11.48
N ARG A 66 -8.39 -12.34 -12.69
CA ARG A 66 -9.82 -12.52 -13.00
C ARG A 66 -10.32 -13.93 -12.71
N THR A 67 -9.43 -14.92 -12.69
CA THR A 67 -9.80 -16.34 -12.68
C THR A 67 -9.46 -17.03 -11.36
N ILE A 68 -8.41 -16.57 -10.66
CA ILE A 68 -7.93 -17.20 -9.43
C ILE A 68 -8.76 -16.72 -8.22
N PRO A 69 -9.35 -17.62 -7.42
CA PRO A 69 -10.02 -17.24 -6.18
C PRO A 69 -9.00 -16.77 -5.12
N LEU A 70 -9.41 -15.88 -4.22
CA LEU A 70 -8.53 -15.30 -3.19
C LEU A 70 -7.81 -16.36 -2.32
N ASN A 71 -8.45 -17.52 -2.10
CA ASN A 71 -7.87 -18.64 -1.34
C ASN A 71 -6.70 -19.35 -2.03
N LYS A 72 -6.45 -19.06 -3.31
CA LYS A 72 -5.31 -19.60 -4.07
C LYS A 72 -4.12 -18.64 -4.11
N ILE A 73 -4.26 -17.43 -3.56
CA ILE A 73 -3.17 -16.46 -3.46
C ILE A 73 -2.27 -16.87 -2.29
N ARG A 74 -0.95 -16.87 -2.52
CA ARG A 74 0.02 -17.18 -1.47
C ARG A 74 -0.14 -16.18 -0.29
N PRO A 75 0.05 -16.62 0.96
CA PRO A 75 0.15 -15.68 2.07
C PRO A 75 1.39 -14.79 1.89
N PHE A 76 1.31 -13.54 2.36
CA PHE A 76 2.50 -12.68 2.38
C PHE A 76 3.39 -13.04 3.57
N THR A 77 4.68 -12.84 3.39
CA THR A 77 5.75 -13.32 4.27
C THR A 77 6.58 -12.15 4.79
N VAL A 78 7.52 -12.44 5.69
CA VAL A 78 8.48 -11.45 6.20
C VAL A 78 9.28 -10.83 5.05
N ASP A 79 9.66 -11.62 4.04
CA ASP A 79 10.47 -11.12 2.92
C ASP A 79 9.73 -10.06 2.10
N ASP A 80 8.42 -10.21 1.89
CA ASP A 80 7.57 -9.21 1.24
C ASP A 80 7.62 -7.86 1.99
N VAL A 81 7.58 -7.92 3.33
CA VAL A 81 7.70 -6.72 4.17
C VAL A 81 9.10 -6.12 4.04
N LEU A 82 10.15 -6.94 4.04
CA LEU A 82 11.53 -6.49 3.88
C LEU A 82 11.76 -5.87 2.50
N GLU A 83 11.16 -6.41 1.44
CA GLU A 83 11.22 -5.86 0.09
C GLU A 83 10.56 -4.48 0.02
N VAL A 84 9.39 -4.33 0.64
CA VAL A 84 8.71 -3.03 0.76
C VAL A 84 9.57 -2.04 1.55
N LEU A 85 10.20 -2.46 2.65
CA LEU A 85 11.11 -1.62 3.43
C LEU A 85 12.34 -1.20 2.62
N LYS A 86 12.91 -2.09 1.80
CA LYS A 86 14.01 -1.77 0.87
C LYS A 86 13.56 -0.77 -0.20
N THR A 87 12.40 -1.01 -0.80
CA THR A 87 11.86 -0.18 -1.90
C THR A 87 11.42 1.21 -1.42
N ARG A 88 10.84 1.30 -0.22
CA ARG A 88 10.36 2.55 0.39
C ARG A 88 11.47 3.31 1.11
N GLY A 89 12.47 2.61 1.63
CA GLY A 89 13.69 3.20 2.22
C GLY A 89 14.46 4.11 1.25
N THR A 90 14.21 3.98 -0.05
CA THR A 90 14.84 4.81 -1.10
C THR A 90 13.98 5.99 -1.57
N ARG A 91 12.79 6.21 -1.00
CA ARG A 91 11.93 7.36 -1.33
C ARG A 91 11.85 8.47 -0.28
N ARG A 92 12.72 8.43 0.73
CA ARG A 92 13.02 9.58 1.58
C ARG A 92 14.46 9.47 2.10
N LEU A 93 15.41 10.06 1.39
CA LEU A 93 16.78 10.30 1.87
C LEU A 93 16.74 11.14 3.15
N VAL A 94 16.58 10.51 4.32
CA VAL A 94 16.80 11.11 5.66
C VAL A 94 17.10 10.03 6.70
N TRP A 95 18.02 9.12 6.38
CA TRP A 95 18.82 8.48 7.44
C TRP A 95 20.03 9.36 7.82
N ALA A 96 20.22 10.53 7.16
CA ALA A 96 21.33 11.45 7.42
C ALA A 96 21.01 12.92 7.04
N ARG A 97 19.98 13.54 7.62
CA ARG A 97 19.91 15.00 7.82
C ARG A 97 18.63 15.37 8.56
N SER A 98 18.78 15.99 9.72
CA SER A 98 17.72 16.70 10.46
C SER A 98 16.45 15.91 10.73
N VAL A 99 16.43 15.25 11.89
CA VAL A 99 15.19 15.05 12.67
C VAL A 99 14.72 16.43 13.16
N ALA A 100 14.28 17.26 12.23
CA ALA A 100 13.64 18.52 12.49
C ALA A 100 12.58 18.70 11.41
N GLU A 101 11.34 18.85 11.88
CA GLU A 101 10.16 19.29 11.14
C GLU A 101 9.15 18.21 10.72
N ARG A 102 8.32 17.93 11.73
CA ARG A 102 6.84 18.04 11.71
C ARG A 102 6.05 16.80 11.29
N CYS A 103 5.66 16.08 12.34
CA CYS A 103 4.32 15.54 12.50
C CYS A 103 3.27 16.68 12.46
N VAL A 104 2.27 16.57 11.58
CA VAL A 104 0.88 16.97 11.88
C VAL A 104 -0.06 16.00 11.16
N CYS A 105 -0.76 15.16 11.93
CA CYS A 105 -2.02 14.56 11.48
C CYS A 105 -3.10 15.65 11.38
N LEU A 106 -3.89 15.57 10.31
CA LEU A 106 -5.17 16.24 10.05
C LEU A 106 -5.19 17.78 9.89
N SER A 107 -5.29 18.23 8.63
CA SER A 107 -6.55 18.78 8.10
C SER A 107 -6.37 19.19 6.63
N LYS A 108 -6.93 18.38 5.73
CA LYS A 108 -7.49 18.73 4.41
C LYS A 108 -7.83 17.44 3.65
N ILE A 109 -8.77 16.68 4.21
CA ILE A 109 -9.68 15.88 3.40
C ILE A 109 -11.03 16.56 3.55
N LEU A 110 -11.30 17.53 2.69
CA LEU A 110 -12.66 17.81 2.26
C LEU A 110 -12.85 16.90 1.03
N LEU A 111 -13.58 15.80 1.21
CA LEU A 111 -14.13 15.01 0.10
C LEU A 111 -15.09 15.90 -0.72
N PRO A 112 -15.37 15.53 -1.98
CA PRO A 112 -16.58 14.73 -2.11
C PRO A 112 -16.39 13.49 -2.98
N PHE A 113 -16.74 12.35 -2.41
CA PHE A 113 -17.31 11.23 -3.15
C PHE A 113 -18.80 11.55 -3.32
N ASN A 114 -19.27 11.68 -4.56
CA ASN A 114 -20.68 11.48 -4.92
C ASN A 114 -20.65 10.67 -6.22
N ARG A 115 -20.96 9.38 -6.13
CA ARG A 115 -22.27 8.80 -6.46
C ARG A 115 -22.33 8.39 -7.93
N PHE A 116 -22.25 7.08 -8.08
CA PHE A 116 -22.55 6.33 -9.29
C PHE A 116 -24.01 6.59 -9.69
N ASP A 117 -24.26 7.04 -10.91
CA ASP A 117 -25.56 6.95 -11.57
C ASP A 117 -25.38 6.66 -13.07
N VAL A 118 -26.37 5.96 -13.61
CA VAL A 118 -26.40 5.19 -14.84
C VAL A 118 -26.77 6.07 -16.03
N GLY A 119 -26.05 5.90 -17.15
CA GLY A 119 -26.68 6.01 -18.47
C GLY A 119 -26.08 7.00 -19.46
N LYS A 120 -25.96 6.48 -20.69
CA LYS A 120 -25.86 7.10 -22.04
C LYS A 120 -24.52 6.81 -22.71
N ARG A 121 -24.45 5.68 -23.43
CA ARG A 121 -24.74 5.52 -24.88
C ARG A 121 -23.79 6.35 -25.77
N HIS A 122 -22.81 5.62 -26.32
CA HIS A 122 -22.30 5.67 -27.69
C HIS A 122 -22.36 7.01 -28.44
N SER A 123 -21.19 7.52 -28.82
CA SER A 123 -20.95 8.02 -30.18
C SER A 123 -19.45 7.98 -30.48
N ILE A 124 -19.13 7.28 -31.57
CA ILE A 124 -17.80 7.06 -32.13
C ILE A 124 -17.42 8.32 -32.93
N PRO A 125 -16.20 8.87 -32.85
CA PRO A 125 -15.79 9.96 -33.73
C PRO A 125 -15.51 9.43 -35.14
N HIS A 126 -16.27 9.95 -36.10
CA HIS A 126 -16.13 9.73 -37.54
C HIS A 126 -14.83 10.36 -38.07
N TYR A 127 -14.07 9.57 -38.82
CA TYR A 127 -12.89 9.95 -39.59
C TYR A 127 -13.33 10.71 -40.86
N THR A 128 -12.88 11.95 -41.05
CA THR A 128 -13.10 12.70 -42.30
C THR A 128 -11.93 12.47 -43.24
N ALA A 129 -12.13 11.61 -44.24
CA ALA A 129 -11.30 11.53 -45.43
C ALA A 129 -12.05 12.15 -46.62
N GLN A 130 -11.36 13.09 -47.27
CA GLN A 130 -11.34 13.42 -48.70
C GLN A 130 -12.67 13.57 -49.44
N GLU A 131 -12.91 14.78 -49.95
CA GLU A 131 -13.34 14.92 -51.34
C GLU A 131 -12.38 15.86 -52.06
N ASN A 132 -11.65 15.26 -52.99
CA ASN A 132 -10.80 15.88 -53.98
C ASN A 132 -11.59 15.85 -55.30
N THR A 133 -11.49 16.94 -56.06
CA THR A 133 -11.61 16.98 -57.53
C THR A 133 -13.02 17.01 -58.15
N PHE A 134 -13.41 18.17 -58.69
CA PHE A 134 -13.35 18.43 -60.13
C PHE A 134 -13.13 19.91 -60.42
#